data_AF-A0A330LVJ6-F1
#
_entry.id   AF-A0A330LVJ6-F1
#
_cell.length_a   1.000
_cell.length_b   1.000
_cell.length_c   1.000
_cell.angle_alpha   90.00
_cell.angle_beta   90.00
_cell.angle_gamma   90.00
#
_symmetry.space_group_name_H-M   'P 1'
#
loop_
_entity.id
_entity.type
_entity.pdbx_description
1 polymer ?
#
loop_
_entity_poly.entity_id
_entity_poly.type
_entity_poly.pdbx_seq_one_letter_code
_entity_poly.pdbx_strand_id
1 'polypeptide(L)' 'MHTLSQLKSGELTGIKRLTLSDNLTAFPLEILSLASSLEILDLSNNQLTTLPAEIVQLTKYLKIRYQ' A
#
# COMPACT_ATOMS: atom_id res chain seq x y z
N MET A 1 -0.58 -11.99 4.96
CA MET A 1 -0.27 -11.52 3.60
C MET A 1 -1.59 -11.08 3.00
N HIS A 2 -1.72 -9.83 2.56
CA HIS A 2 -2.98 -9.31 2.02
C HIS A 2 -2.94 -9.37 0.49
N THR A 3 -4.11 -9.46 -0.14
CA THR A 3 -4.24 -9.55 -1.60
C THR A 3 -4.73 -8.23 -2.19
N LEU A 4 -4.45 -8.01 -3.48
CA LEU A 4 -4.97 -6.85 -4.21
C LEU A 4 -6.51 -6.86 -4.24
N SER A 5 -7.12 -8.04 -4.31
CA SER A 5 -8.58 -8.20 -4.31
C SER A 5 -9.22 -7.68 -3.03
N GLN A 6 -8.62 -7.95 -1.86
CA GLN A 6 -9.10 -7.42 -0.58
C GLN A 6 -8.96 -5.90 -0.46
N LEU A 7 -7.89 -5.35 -1.06
CA LEU A 7 -7.71 -3.91 -1.14
C LEU A 7 -8.81 -3.27 -2.00
N LYS A 8 -9.09 -3.87 -3.16
CA LYS A 8 -10.13 -3.39 -4.10
C LYS A 8 -11.55 -3.53 -3.56
N SER A 9 -11.81 -4.54 -2.73
CA SER A 9 -13.12 -4.73 -2.09
C SER A 9 -13.35 -3.80 -0.91
N GLY A 10 -12.33 -3.07 -0.44
CA GLY A 10 -12.42 -2.21 0.73
C GLY A 10 -12.43 -2.96 2.07
N GLU A 11 -12.18 -4.27 2.08
CA GLU A 11 -12.08 -5.07 3.32
C GLU A 11 -10.94 -4.61 4.24
N LEU A 12 -10.00 -3.84 3.69
CA LEU A 12 -8.81 -3.36 4.39
C LEU A 12 -8.99 -1.95 4.96
N THR A 13 -10.18 -1.35 4.91
CA THR A 13 -10.42 -0.04 5.50
C THR A 13 -10.18 -0.07 7.01
N GLY A 14 -9.38 0.87 7.53
CA GLY A 14 -9.08 0.98 8.95
C GLY A 14 -7.86 0.18 9.42
N ILE A 15 -7.19 -0.58 8.53
CA ILE A 15 -5.96 -1.28 8.92
C ILE A 15 -4.81 -0.30 9.15
N LYS A 16 -3.92 -0.67 10.07
CA LYS A 16 -2.68 0.06 10.36
C LYS A 16 -1.48 -0.46 9.59
N ARG A 17 -1.47 -1.76 9.23
CA ARG A 17 -0.35 -2.40 8.53
C ARG A 17 -0.84 -3.16 7.31
N LEU A 18 -0.46 -2.68 6.14
CA LEU A 18 -0.68 -3.35 4.86
C LEU A 18 0.61 -4.02 4.42
N THR A 19 0.48 -5.27 3.99
CA THR A 19 1.56 -6.03 3.36
C THR A 19 1.00 -6.67 2.11
N LEU A 20 1.50 -6.26 0.95
CA LEU A 20 1.06 -6.74 -0.36
C LEU A 20 2.28 -7.27 -1.12
N SER A 21 2.19 -8.49 -1.62
CA SER A 21 3.27 -9.09 -2.43
C SER A 21 2.60 -9.90 -3.53
N ASP A 22 2.21 -9.19 -4.59
CA ASP A 22 1.34 -9.69 -5.66
C ASP A 22 1.95 -9.41 -7.04
N ASN A 23 3.30 -9.42 -7.11
CA ASN A 23 4.06 -9.08 -8.31
C ASN A 23 3.69 -7.73 -8.92
N LEU A 24 3.39 -6.73 -8.08
CA LEU A 24 2.95 -5.42 -8.54
C LEU A 24 4.03 -4.78 -9.41
N THR A 25 3.68 -4.42 -10.64
CA THR A 25 4.53 -3.65 -11.55
C THR A 25 4.28 -2.15 -11.42
N ALA A 26 3.13 -1.76 -10.88
CA ALA A 26 2.74 -0.38 -10.62
C ALA A 26 2.07 -0.27 -9.24
N PHE A 27 2.19 0.90 -8.61
CA PHE A 27 1.60 1.15 -7.30
C PHE A 27 0.07 1.21 -7.42
N PRO A 28 -0.67 0.42 -6.62
CA PRO A 28 -2.12 0.48 -6.62
C PRO A 28 -2.62 1.70 -5.85
N LEU A 29 -3.28 2.61 -6.56
CA LEU A 29 -3.83 3.85 -6.00
C LEU A 29 -4.91 3.58 -4.94
N GLU A 30 -5.50 2.39 -4.93
CA GLU A 30 -6.45 1.96 -3.91
C GLU A 30 -5.82 1.96 -2.51
N ILE A 31 -4.49 1.85 -2.38
CA ILE A 31 -3.78 2.01 -1.09
C ILE A 31 -4.03 3.40 -0.50
N LEU A 32 -4.20 4.42 -1.34
CA LEU A 32 -4.46 5.79 -0.89
C LEU A 32 -5.78 5.91 -0.12
N SER A 33 -6.74 5.01 -0.36
CA SER A 33 -7.98 4.95 0.44
C SER A 33 -7.73 4.63 1.91
N LEU A 34 -6.57 4.03 2.23
CA LEU A 34 -6.16 3.68 3.58
C LEU A 34 -5.34 4.79 4.25
N ALA A 35 -5.12 5.93 3.61
CA ALA A 35 -4.29 7.03 4.11
C ALA A 35 -4.66 7.49 5.53
N SER A 36 -5.95 7.38 5.89
CA SER A 36 -6.49 7.79 7.18
C SER A 36 -6.11 6.89 8.35
N SER A 37 -5.77 5.62 8.11
CA SER A 37 -5.47 4.63 9.17
C SER A 37 -4.12 3.94 9.03
N LEU A 38 -3.53 3.95 7.82
CA LEU A 38 -2.34 3.18 7.50
C LEU A 38 -1.08 3.81 8.09
N GLU A 39 -0.36 3.02 8.88
CA GLU A 39 0.89 3.41 9.55
C GLU A 39 2.11 2.69 8.94
N ILE A 40 1.93 1.48 8.41
CA ILE A 40 2.98 0.66 7.80
C ILE A 40 2.50 0.13 6.45
N LEU A 41 3.28 0.40 5.41
CA LEU A 41 3.06 -0.12 4.07
C LEU A 41 4.28 -0.94 3.64
N ASP A 42 4.07 -2.24 3.52
CA ASP A 42 5.08 -3.16 3.04
C ASP A 42 4.70 -3.67 1.64
N LEU A 43 5.46 -3.21 0.66
CA LEU A 43 5.38 -3.63 -0.74
C LEU A 43 6.68 -4.32 -1.17
N SER A 44 7.48 -4.83 -0.22
CA SER A 44 8.62 -5.68 -0.52
C SER A 44 8.15 -6.96 -1.24
N ASN A 45 9.02 -7.55 -2.06
CA ASN A 45 8.66 -8.63 -2.99
C ASN A 45 7.59 -8.23 -4.03
N ASN A 46 7.71 -7.03 -4.59
CA ASN A 46 7.02 -6.65 -5.82
C ASN A 46 8.02 -6.16 -6.87
N GLN A 47 7.53 -5.86 -8.06
CA GLN A 47 8.32 -5.38 -9.19
C GLN A 47 8.16 -3.86 -9.37
N LEU A 48 7.97 -3.15 -8.26
CA LEU A 48 7.76 -1.70 -8.24
C LEU A 48 9.09 -0.99 -8.44
N THR A 49 9.25 -0.33 -9.58
CA THR A 49 10.42 0.50 -9.87
C THR A 49 10.23 1.96 -9.44
N THR A 50 8.99 2.40 -9.32
CA THR A 50 8.62 3.79 -9.04
C THR A 50 7.43 3.85 -8.11
N LEU A 51 7.43 4.85 -7.23
CA LEU A 51 6.27 5.21 -6.40
C LEU A 51 5.61 6.48 -6.98
N PRO A 52 4.27 6.58 -6.94
CA PRO A 52 3.54 7.73 -7.46
C PRO A 52 3.73 8.95 -6.54
N ALA A 53 3.58 10.15 -7.10
CA ALA A 53 3.70 11.38 -6.31
C ALA A 53 2.62 11.47 -5.22
N GLU A 54 1.47 10.87 -5.45
CA GLU A 54 0.32 10.80 -4.56
C GLU A 54 0.62 10.03 -3.26
N ILE A 55 1.73 9.27 -3.19
CA ILE A 55 2.12 8.55 -1.98
C ILE A 55 2.33 9.48 -0.78
N VAL A 56 2.57 10.78 -1.02
CA VAL A 56 2.63 11.83 0.00
C VAL A 56 1.32 12.00 0.77
N GLN A 57 0.19 11.52 0.23
CA GLN A 57 -1.10 11.51 0.93
C GLN A 57 -1.14 10.47 2.04
N LEU A 58 -0.34 9.40 1.94
CA LEU A 58 -0.18 8.46 3.03
C LEU A 58 0.70 9.13 4.09
N THR A 59 0.05 9.50 5.20
CA THR A 59 0.50 10.37 6.29
C THR A 59 2.00 10.29 6.66
N LYS A 60 2.53 11.40 7.19
CA LYS A 60 3.95 11.67 7.58
C LYS A 60 4.69 10.59 8.39
N TYR A 61 4.00 9.59 8.95
CA TYR A 61 4.56 8.52 9.76
C TYR A 61 4.59 7.16 9.03
N LEU A 62 4.22 7.12 7.74
CA LEU A 62 4.19 5.88 6.98
C LEU A 62 5.60 5.33 6.77
N LYS A 63 5.85 4.13 7.29
CA LYS A 63 7.05 3.37 6.98
C LYS A 63 6.80 2.56 5.71
N ILE A 64 7.41 2.99 4.60
CA ILE A 64 7.32 2.31 3.31
C ILE A 64 8.52 1.38 3.17
N ARG A 65 8.25 0.10 2.88
CA ARG A 65 9.27 -0.86 2.43
C ARG A 65 8.98 -1.28 1.01
N TYR A 66 9.93 -1.04 0.11
CA TYR A 66 9.91 -1.49 -1.27
C TYR A 66 11.37 -1.75 -1.66
N GLN A 67 11.73 -3.01 -1.92
CA GLN A 67 12.97 -3.52 -2.56
C GLN A 67 12.74 -4.99 -2.90
#